data_AF-A0A2M7ZBL9-F1
#
_entry.id   AF-A0A2M7ZBL9-F1
#
_cell.length_a   1.000
_cell.length_b   1.000
_cell.length_c   1.000
_cell.angle_alpha   90.00
_cell.angle_beta   90.00
_cell.angle_gamma   90.00
#
_symmetry.space_group_name_H-M   'P 1'
#
loop_
_entity.id
_entity.type
_entity.pdbx_description
1 polymer ?
#
loop_
_entity_poly.entity_id
_entity_poly.type
_entity_poly.pdbx_seq_one_letter_code
_entity_poly.pdbx_strand_id
1 'polypeptide(L)'
;MENKSVFWLTGMLIIFLCLNVTVFSQNEMRIVGKGEYLPSELIDKTIRDANGEVCAGLVIVSDLDGLPYTAYNEIVKTNRNPGRDLLFIQREERVVTVYKTGF
;
A
#
# COMPACT_ATOMS: atom_id res chain seq x y z
N MET A 1 -3.74 -39.35 46.24
CA MET A 1 -3.49 -37.89 46.42
C MET A 1 -2.78 -37.31 45.19
N GLU A 2 -3.10 -37.76 43.97
CA GLU A 2 -2.27 -37.53 42.77
C GLU A 2 -2.84 -36.46 41.81
N ASN A 3 -4.15 -36.18 41.88
CA ASN A 3 -4.82 -35.23 40.97
C ASN A 3 -4.45 -33.75 41.19
N LYS A 4 -3.98 -33.37 42.40
CA LYS A 4 -3.72 -31.96 42.71
C LYS A 4 -2.45 -31.46 42.00
N SER A 5 -1.38 -32.25 41.97
CA SER A 5 -0.12 -31.88 41.32
C SER A 5 -0.27 -31.78 39.79
N VAL A 6 -1.02 -32.70 39.18
CA VAL A 6 -1.33 -32.66 37.75
C VAL A 6 -2.12 -31.41 37.39
N PHE A 7 -3.08 -31.00 38.23
CA PHE A 7 -3.87 -29.79 38.03
C PHE A 7 -3.02 -28.50 38.09
N TRP A 8 -2.04 -28.44 38.98
CA TRP A 8 -1.10 -27.31 39.05
C TRP A 8 -0.15 -27.28 37.85
N LEU A 9 0.35 -28.44 37.41
CA LEU A 9 1.24 -28.56 36.26
C LEU A 9 0.54 -28.18 34.95
N THR A 10 -0.70 -28.63 34.75
CA THR A 10 -1.50 -28.26 33.56
C THR A 10 -1.84 -26.77 33.56
N GLY A 11 -2.19 -26.20 34.73
CA GLY A 11 -2.41 -24.75 34.86
C GLY A 11 -1.16 -23.94 34.51
N MET A 12 0.02 -24.37 34.98
CA MET A 12 1.28 -23.67 34.70
C MET A 12 1.68 -23.79 33.22
N LEU A 13 1.41 -24.92 32.57
CA LEU A 13 1.64 -25.12 31.14
C LEU A 13 0.75 -24.21 30.28
N ILE A 14 -0.53 -24.06 30.63
CA ILE A 14 -1.46 -23.16 29.92
C ILE A 14 -0.99 -21.71 30.06
N ILE A 15 -0.58 -21.29 31.26
CA ILE A 15 -0.04 -19.94 31.50
C ILE A 15 1.23 -19.71 30.66
N PHE A 16 2.14 -20.68 30.61
CA PHE A 16 3.36 -20.59 29.80
C PHE A 16 3.07 -20.50 28.30
N LEU A 17 2.05 -21.21 27.80
CA LEU A 17 1.61 -21.11 26.42
C LEU A 17 1.00 -19.74 26.10
N CYS A 18 0.25 -19.15 27.03
CA CYS A 18 -0.34 -17.82 26.86
C CYS A 18 0.69 -16.67 26.89
N LEU A 19 1.84 -16.84 27.56
CA LEU A 19 2.90 -15.82 27.61
C LEU A 19 3.58 -15.57 26.25
N ASN A 20 3.38 -16.45 25.27
CA ASN A 20 3.99 -16.33 23.94
C ASN A 20 3.04 -15.71 22.89
N VAL A 21 1.86 -15.23 23.28
CA VAL A 21 0.93 -14.56 22.35
C VAL A 21 1.47 -13.17 22.03
N THR A 22 2.18 -13.07 20.91
CA THR A 22 2.54 -11.80 20.30
C THR A 22 1.30 -11.24 19.61
N VAL A 23 0.73 -10.18 20.17
CA VAL A 23 -0.36 -9.44 19.53
C VAL A 23 0.28 -8.54 18.47
N PHE A 24 0.25 -8.99 17.20
CA PHE A 24 0.62 -8.13 16.09
C PHE A 24 -0.55 -7.21 15.77
N SER A 25 -0.33 -5.90 15.80
CA SER A 25 -1.27 -4.94 15.24
C SER A 25 -1.41 -5.22 13.73
N GLN A 26 -2.65 -5.41 13.26
CA GLN A 26 -2.91 -5.48 11.83
C GLN A 26 -2.98 -4.05 11.29
N ASN A 27 -1.87 -3.59 10.71
CA ASN A 27 -1.89 -2.36 9.93
C ASN A 27 -2.66 -2.62 8.64
N GLU A 28 -3.59 -1.72 8.32
CA GLU A 28 -4.41 -1.78 7.12
C GLU A 28 -4.13 -0.57 6.25
N MET A 29 -3.87 -0.80 4.97
CA MET A 29 -3.77 0.27 4.00
C MET A 29 -5.19 0.68 3.62
N ARG A 30 -5.48 1.96 3.79
CA ARG A 30 -6.77 2.54 3.42
C ARG A 30 -6.58 3.80 2.62
N ILE A 31 -7.52 4.05 1.72
CA ILE A 31 -7.63 5.32 1.04
C ILE A 31 -8.28 6.31 2.02
N VAL A 32 -7.54 7.34 2.43
CA VAL A 32 -7.98 8.32 3.44
C VAL A 32 -8.71 9.53 2.87
N GLY A 33 -8.98 9.55 1.55
CA GLY A 33 -9.62 10.68 0.86
C GLY A 33 -10.23 10.29 -0.49
N LYS A 34 -10.68 11.29 -1.24
CA LYS A 34 -11.13 11.11 -2.63
C LYS A 34 -10.09 11.71 -3.58
N GLY A 35 -9.98 11.13 -4.76
CA GLY A 35 -9.19 11.73 -5.84
C GLY A 35 -9.82 13.07 -6.25
N GLU A 36 -8.97 14.07 -6.47
CA GLU A 36 -9.36 15.40 -6.91
C GLU A 36 -8.66 15.74 -8.22
N TYR A 37 -9.36 16.46 -9.09
CA TYR A 37 -8.75 17.00 -10.30
C TYR A 37 -7.90 18.22 -9.95
N LEU A 38 -6.65 18.24 -10.41
CA LEU A 38 -5.70 19.33 -10.17
C LEU A 38 -5.53 20.16 -11.45
N PRO A 39 -6.32 21.23 -11.66
CA PRO A 39 -6.32 22.00 -12.90
C PRO A 39 -5.03 22.80 -13.14
N SER A 40 -4.32 23.14 -12.06
CA SER A 40 -3.11 23.97 -12.11
C SER A 40 -1.82 23.16 -12.22
N GLU A 41 -1.88 21.83 -12.10
CA GLU A 41 -0.70 20.98 -12.16
C GLU A 41 -0.34 20.70 -13.63
N LEU A 42 0.77 21.29 -14.09
CA LEU A 42 1.26 21.05 -15.43
C LEU A 42 1.98 19.71 -15.49
N ILE A 43 1.44 18.78 -16.27
CA ILE A 43 2.10 17.52 -16.62
C ILE A 43 3.06 17.76 -17.77
N ASP A 44 4.23 17.12 -17.70
CA ASP A 44 5.23 17.16 -18.76
C ASP A 44 4.66 16.60 -20.07
N LYS A 45 4.40 17.51 -21.02
CA LYS A 45 3.79 17.20 -22.32
C LYS A 45 4.72 16.48 -23.28
N THR A 46 5.98 16.29 -22.91
CA THR A 46 6.97 15.56 -23.73
C THR A 46 6.86 14.05 -23.56
N ILE A 47 6.21 13.58 -22.49
CA ILE A 47 6.04 12.15 -22.21
C ILE A 47 4.80 11.65 -22.95
N ARG A 48 5.00 10.66 -23.81
CA ARG A 48 3.98 10.07 -24.67
C ARG A 48 3.79 8.59 -24.37
N ASP A 49 2.56 8.14 -24.54
CA ASP A 49 2.22 6.73 -24.43
C ASP A 49 2.60 5.94 -25.70
N ALA A 50 2.32 4.63 -25.69
CA ALA A 50 2.56 3.73 -26.82
C ALA A 50 1.80 4.12 -28.11
N ASN A 51 0.72 4.90 -28.00
CA ASN A 51 -0.07 5.39 -29.13
C ASN A 51 0.45 6.75 -29.66
N GLY A 52 1.48 7.33 -29.01
CA GLY A 52 2.02 8.63 -29.34
C GLY A 52 1.24 9.80 -28.74
N GLU A 53 0.26 9.54 -27.88
CA GLU A 53 -0.56 10.56 -27.23
C GLU A 53 0.13 11.10 -25.97
N VAL A 54 -0.16 12.36 -25.61
CA VAL A 54 0.37 12.94 -24.37
C VAL A 54 -0.27 12.24 -23.17
N CYS A 55 0.57 11.78 -22.24
CA CYS A 55 0.13 11.09 -21.02
C CYS A 55 -0.71 12.00 -20.11
N ALA A 56 -1.62 11.38 -19.36
CA ALA A 56 -2.21 11.98 -18.18
C ALA A 56 -1.29 11.81 -16.96
N GLY A 57 -1.48 12.68 -15.96
CA GLY A 57 -0.78 12.60 -14.68
C GLY A 57 -1.70 12.14 -13.57
N LEU A 58 -1.26 11.16 -12.77
CA LEU A 58 -1.90 10.75 -11.54
C LEU A 58 -0.94 10.95 -10.37
N VAL A 59 -1.34 11.76 -9.40
CA VAL A 59 -0.56 12.01 -8.18
C VAL A 59 -1.05 11.09 -7.07
N ILE A 60 -0.13 10.31 -6.50
CA ILE A 60 -0.37 9.50 -5.31
C ILE A 60 0.34 10.17 -4.14
N VAL A 61 -0.42 10.54 -3.11
CA VAL A 61 0.11 11.09 -1.85
C VAL A 61 -0.11 10.06 -0.77
N SER A 62 0.95 9.70 -0.05
CA SER A 62 0.90 8.70 1.01
C SER A 62 1.94 9.01 2.07
N ASP A 63 1.69 8.55 3.29
CA ASP A 63 2.68 8.44 4.37
C ASP A 63 3.62 7.23 4.20
N LEU A 64 3.34 6.37 3.21
CA LEU A 64 4.16 5.23 2.84
C LEU A 64 5.01 5.54 1.61
N ASP A 65 6.29 5.19 1.67
CA ASP A 65 7.21 5.32 0.54
C ASP A 65 7.39 4.02 -0.24
N GLY A 66 7.92 4.11 -1.46
CA GLY A 66 8.34 2.94 -2.24
C GLY A 66 7.18 2.04 -2.65
N LEU A 67 6.01 2.63 -2.93
CA LEU A 67 4.83 1.94 -3.42
C LEU A 67 5.06 1.45 -4.86
N PRO A 68 4.89 0.16 -5.16
CA PRO A 68 4.80 -0.33 -6.53
C PRO A 68 3.42 -0.03 -7.13
N TYR A 69 3.40 0.18 -8.44
CA TYR A 69 2.21 0.56 -9.19
C TYR A 69 2.03 -0.27 -10.45
N THR A 70 0.79 -0.47 -10.85
CA THR A 70 0.41 -1.11 -12.12
C THR A 70 -0.87 -0.48 -12.66
N ALA A 71 -1.00 -0.50 -13.99
CA ALA A 71 -2.13 0.01 -14.76
C ALA A 71 -2.44 -0.97 -15.90
N TYR A 72 -3.63 -0.92 -16.49
CA TYR A 72 -3.99 -1.82 -17.59
C TYR A 72 -3.08 -1.64 -18.81
N ASN A 73 -2.75 -0.39 -19.14
CA ASN A 73 -1.88 -0.05 -20.27
C ASN A 73 -0.46 0.30 -19.82
N GLU A 74 -0.03 -0.28 -18.71
CA GLU A 74 1.27 -0.02 -18.08
C GLU A 74 1.46 1.44 -17.62
N ILE A 75 2.48 1.65 -16.80
CA ILE A 75 2.87 2.98 -16.35
C ILE A 75 4.06 3.41 -17.20
N VAL A 76 3.88 4.50 -17.95
CA VAL A 76 4.89 5.01 -18.89
C VAL A 76 6.11 5.53 -18.13
N LYS A 77 5.88 6.24 -17.02
CA LYS A 77 6.93 6.77 -16.16
C LYS A 77 6.41 6.99 -14.74
N THR A 78 7.31 6.93 -13.77
CA THR A 78 7.05 7.35 -12.40
C THR A 78 8.13 8.32 -11.94
N ASN A 79 7.72 9.50 -11.49
CA ASN A 79 8.60 10.42 -10.76
C ASN A 79 8.32 10.25 -9.27
N ARG A 80 9.27 9.66 -8.54
CA ARG A 80 9.11 9.41 -7.11
C ARG A 80 9.65 10.55 -6.26
N ASN A 81 8.88 10.99 -5.27
CA ASN A 81 9.33 11.89 -4.22
C ASN A 81 8.83 11.35 -2.86
N PRO A 82 9.52 11.64 -1.75
CA PRO A 82 9.07 11.24 -0.42
C PRO A 82 7.61 11.67 -0.17
N GLY A 83 6.75 10.71 0.13
CA GLY A 83 5.31 10.88 0.33
C GLY A 83 4.49 11.35 -0.88
N ARG A 84 5.09 11.46 -2.07
CA ARG A 84 4.39 11.88 -3.30
C ARG A 84 5.01 11.28 -4.55
N ASP A 85 4.23 10.46 -5.24
CA ASP A 85 4.60 9.92 -6.55
C ASP A 85 3.72 10.52 -7.65
N LEU A 86 4.35 10.87 -8.78
CA LEU A 86 3.66 11.27 -10.01
C LEU A 86 3.78 10.16 -11.05
N LEU A 87 2.65 9.60 -11.44
CA LEU A 87 2.53 8.56 -12.45
C LEU A 87 2.12 9.17 -13.79
N PHE A 88 2.79 8.76 -14.86
CA PHE A 88 2.43 9.06 -16.24
C PHE A 88 1.73 7.85 -16.81
N ILE A 89 0.45 8.02 -17.14
CA ILE A 89 -0.45 6.95 -17.60
C ILE A 89 -1.19 7.37 -18.86
N GLN A 90 -1.77 6.41 -19.58
CA GLN A 90 -2.68 6.71 -20.67
C GLN A 90 -3.91 7.48 -20.17
N ARG A 91 -4.46 8.36 -21.00
CA ARG A 91 -5.57 9.24 -20.61
C ARG A 91 -6.86 8.48 -20.33
N GLU A 92 -7.06 7.37 -21.05
CA GLU A 92 -8.22 6.50 -20.95
C GLU A 92 -8.07 5.43 -19.85
N GLU A 93 -6.95 5.46 -19.12
CA GLU A 93 -6.69 4.53 -18.02
C GLU A 93 -7.72 4.70 -16.92
N ARG A 94 -8.29 3.58 -16.46
CA ARG A 94 -9.43 3.58 -15.53
C ARG A 94 -9.05 3.15 -14.13
N VAL A 95 -8.04 2.30 -14.01
CA VAL A 95 -7.66 1.68 -12.74
C VAL A 95 -6.14 1.65 -12.65
N VAL A 96 -5.64 2.21 -11.55
CA VAL A 96 -4.26 2.03 -11.12
C VAL A 96 -4.29 1.25 -9.82
N THR A 97 -3.55 0.15 -9.77
CA THR A 97 -3.42 -0.65 -8.54
C THR A 97 -2.13 -0.26 -7.84
N VAL A 98 -2.25 0.01 -6.54
CA VAL A 98 -1.15 0.36 -5.65
C VAL A 98 -0.87 -0.84 -4.76
N TYR A 99 0.40 -1.23 -4.64
CA TYR A 99 0.82 -2.29 -3.74
C TYR A 99 1.70 -1.74 -2.63
N LYS A 100 1.76 -2.48 -1.53
CA LYS A 100 2.80 -2.35 -0.50
C LYS A 100 2.86 -3.66 0.27
N THR A 101 4.01 -3.93 0.85
CA THR A 101 4.21 -4.98 1.84
C THR A 101 4.98 -4.41 3.03
N GLY A 102 4.83 -5.02 4.21
CA GLY A 102 5.57 -4.63 5.42
C GLY A 102 5.26 -3.22 5.90
N PHE A 103 3.98 -2.88 5.99
CA PHE A 103 3.47 -1.62 6.51
C PHE A 103 2.56 -1.88 7.70
#